data_AF-A0A2V6H6B9-F1
#
_entry.id   AF-A0A2V6H6B9-F1
#
_cell.length_a   1.000
_cell.length_b   1.000
_cell.length_c   1.000
_cell.angle_alpha   90.00
_cell.angle_beta   90.00
_cell.angle_gamma   90.00
#
_symmetry.space_group_name_H-M   'P 1'
#
loop_
_entity.id
_entity.type
_entity.pdbx_description
1 polymer ?
#
loop_
_entity_poly.entity_id
_entity_poly.type
_entity_poly.pdbx_seq_one_letter_code
_entity_poly.pdbx_strand_id
1 'polypeptide(L)'
;NPRIKFFHVDPMINVLASDPTPENVAAANAYHCSQFEAYDVIAGRRSPELGGQEDWIDVVGVNYYIHNQWTYPGEGGSMIVPSDPRYRHVRDLLQESFEHYRKPLFIAET
;
A
#
# COMPACT_ATOMS: atom_id res chain seq x y z
N ASN A 1 12.92 25.45 -8.66
CA ASN A 1 14.22 24.86 -9.01
C ASN A 1 13.95 23.47 -9.57
N PRO A 2 14.13 23.21 -10.87
CA PRO A 2 13.76 21.93 -11.51
C PRO A 2 14.57 20.72 -11.03
N ARG A 3 15.59 20.94 -10.18
CA ARG A 3 16.39 19.89 -9.55
C ARG A 3 15.81 19.38 -8.23
N ILE A 4 14.78 20.04 -7.68
CA ILE A 4 14.10 19.55 -6.48
C ILE A 4 13.21 18.38 -6.89
N LYS A 5 13.24 17.31 -6.10
CA LYS A 5 12.42 16.12 -6.27
C LYS A 5 11.62 15.88 -5.00
N PHE A 6 10.33 15.63 -5.15
CA PHE A 6 9.43 15.29 -4.07
C PHE A 6 9.22 13.79 -4.00
N PHE A 7 9.34 13.25 -2.80
CA PHE A 7 9.24 11.84 -2.51
C PHE A 7 8.01 11.63 -1.63
N HIS A 8 7.18 10.68 -2.01
CA HIS A 8 6.07 10.17 -1.18
C HIS A 8 6.44 8.76 -0.71
N VAL A 9 6.11 8.40 0.53
CA VAL A 9 6.45 7.08 1.07
C VAL A 9 5.20 6.43 1.63
N ASP A 10 4.87 5.24 1.13
CA ASP A 10 3.72 4.43 1.57
C ASP A 10 4.17 3.03 2.03
N PRO A 11 3.40 2.39 2.93
CA PRO A 11 3.67 1.01 3.29
C PRO A 11 3.21 0.06 2.18
N MET A 12 3.92 -1.05 1.97
CA MET A 12 3.40 -2.18 1.20
C MET A 12 2.71 -3.14 2.15
N ILE A 13 1.38 -3.12 2.20
CA ILE A 13 0.58 -4.02 3.05
C ILE A 13 -0.19 -5.05 2.22
N ASN A 14 -0.53 -6.17 2.87
CA ASN A 14 -1.43 -7.20 2.34
C ASN A 14 -2.37 -7.68 3.44
N VAL A 15 -3.67 -7.45 3.26
CA VAL A 15 -4.67 -7.78 4.28
C VAL A 15 -5.65 -8.80 3.72
N LEU A 16 -5.72 -9.96 4.36
CA LEU A 16 -6.63 -11.05 3.95
C LEU A 16 -7.77 -11.20 4.95
N ALA A 17 -8.93 -11.72 4.51
CA ALA A 17 -9.96 -12.11 5.47
C ALA A 17 -9.51 -13.37 6.24
N SER A 18 -9.63 -13.37 7.57
CA SER A 18 -9.38 -14.57 8.39
C SER A 18 -10.46 -15.63 8.18
N ASP A 19 -11.72 -15.19 8.07
CA ASP A 19 -12.87 -15.96 7.60
C ASP A 19 -13.51 -15.23 6.41
N PRO A 20 -13.58 -15.84 5.20
CA PRO A 20 -13.97 -15.17 3.96
C PRO A 20 -15.48 -14.97 3.82
N THR A 21 -16.14 -14.41 4.84
CA THR A 21 -17.48 -13.84 4.68
C THR A 21 -17.43 -12.62 3.75
N PRO A 22 -18.51 -12.28 3.02
CA PRO A 22 -18.52 -11.10 2.16
C PRO A 22 -18.13 -9.81 2.88
N GLU A 23 -18.55 -9.65 4.14
CA GLU A 23 -18.23 -8.50 4.99
C GLU A 23 -16.74 -8.45 5.33
N ASN A 24 -16.16 -9.56 5.79
CA ASN A 24 -14.74 -9.61 6.14
C ASN A 24 -13.84 -9.42 4.93
N VAL A 25 -14.22 -9.98 3.77
CA VAL A 25 -13.49 -9.77 2.50
C VAL A 25 -13.54 -8.30 2.10
N ALA A 26 -14.70 -7.65 2.19
CA ALA A 26 -14.83 -6.23 1.88
C ALA A 26 -13.98 -5.37 2.84
N ALA A 27 -14.00 -5.67 4.14
CA ALA A 27 -13.21 -4.94 5.13
C ALA A 27 -11.70 -5.16 4.98
N ALA A 28 -11.26 -6.40 4.75
CA ALA A 28 -9.85 -6.71 4.46
C ALA A 28 -9.37 -5.95 3.21
N ASN A 29 -10.16 -5.96 2.14
CA ASN A 29 -9.85 -5.21 0.93
C ASN A 29 -9.82 -3.70 1.17
N ALA A 30 -10.71 -3.16 2.00
CA ALA A 30 -10.71 -1.74 2.35
C ALA A 30 -9.43 -1.35 3.11
N TYR A 31 -8.99 -2.16 4.09
CA TYR A 31 -7.70 -1.96 4.77
C TYR A 31 -6.52 -2.09 3.81
N HIS A 32 -6.54 -3.08 2.91
CA HIS A 32 -5.50 -3.23 1.90
C HIS A 32 -5.42 -1.99 1.00
N CYS A 33 -6.54 -1.51 0.48
CA CYS A 33 -6.56 -0.35 -0.41
C CYS A 33 -6.27 0.98 0.30
N SER A 34 -6.46 1.09 1.62
CA SER A 34 -6.23 2.35 2.33
C SER A 34 -4.77 2.82 2.28
N GLN A 35 -3.82 1.92 2.00
CA GLN A 35 -2.41 2.27 1.82
C GLN A 35 -2.17 3.30 0.70
N PHE A 36 -3.08 3.36 -0.29
CA PHE A 36 -2.96 4.24 -1.44
C PHE A 36 -3.65 5.59 -1.28
N GLU A 37 -4.49 5.76 -0.25
CA GLU A 37 -5.43 6.90 -0.17
C GLU A 37 -4.71 8.24 -0.08
N ALA A 38 -3.61 8.32 0.70
CA ALA A 38 -2.84 9.55 0.84
C ALA A 38 -2.23 9.99 -0.50
N TYR A 39 -1.60 9.07 -1.23
CA TYR A 39 -1.08 9.34 -2.57
C TYR A 39 -2.20 9.80 -3.50
N ASP A 40 -3.32 9.08 -3.54
CA ASP A 40 -4.40 9.36 -4.49
C ASP A 40 -5.02 10.74 -4.27
N VAL A 41 -5.09 11.20 -3.01
CA VAL A 41 -5.52 12.57 -2.68
C VAL A 41 -4.48 13.59 -3.12
N ILE A 42 -3.19 13.38 -2.81
CA ILE A 42 -2.10 14.31 -3.21
C ILE A 42 -1.97 14.40 -4.73
N ALA A 43 -2.14 13.29 -5.43
CA ALA A 43 -2.08 13.19 -6.89
C ALA A 43 -3.35 13.72 -7.58
N GLY A 44 -4.42 14.01 -6.82
CA GLY A 44 -5.70 14.48 -7.36
C GLY A 44 -6.53 13.39 -8.05
N ARG A 45 -6.18 12.11 -7.88
CA ARG A 45 -6.95 10.96 -8.36
C ARG A 45 -8.21 10.71 -7.53
N ARG A 46 -8.15 11.08 -6.25
CA ARG A 46 -9.25 11.02 -5.27
C ARG A 46 -9.43 12.40 -4.64
N SER A 47 -10.67 12.76 -4.31
CA SER A 47 -11.03 14.07 -3.74
C SER A 47 -10.37 15.25 -4.49
N PRO A 48 -10.57 15.36 -5.82
CA PRO A 48 -9.93 16.40 -6.63
C PRO A 48 -10.25 17.83 -6.17
N GLU A 49 -11.35 18.04 -5.45
CA GLU A 49 -11.72 19.29 -4.80
C GLU A 49 -10.70 19.79 -3.77
N LEU A 50 -9.81 18.92 -3.27
CA LEU A 50 -8.71 19.28 -2.37
C LEU A 50 -7.47 19.80 -3.11
N GLY A 51 -7.48 19.81 -4.46
CA GLY A 51 -6.48 20.49 -5.29
C GLY A 51 -5.19 19.70 -5.56
N GLY A 52 -5.21 18.37 -5.43
CA GLY A 52 -4.07 17.50 -5.73
C GLY A 52 -3.64 17.52 -7.21
N GLN A 53 -2.37 17.17 -7.47
CA GLN A 53 -1.79 17.09 -8.81
C GLN A 53 -0.77 15.95 -8.94
N GLU A 54 -0.90 15.15 -9.98
CA GLU A 54 -0.05 13.98 -10.26
C GLU A 54 1.45 14.30 -10.34
N ASP A 55 1.81 15.49 -10.83
CA ASP A 55 3.19 15.91 -11.05
C ASP A 55 3.87 16.46 -9.78
N TRP A 56 3.17 16.50 -8.63
CA TRP A 56 3.79 16.88 -7.35
C TRP A 56 4.63 15.79 -6.73
N ILE A 57 4.43 14.53 -7.14
CA ILE A 57 5.20 13.39 -6.66
C ILE A 57 6.09 12.89 -7.81
N ASP A 58 7.40 12.96 -7.60
CA ASP A 58 8.37 12.53 -8.60
C ASP A 58 8.72 11.04 -8.46
N VAL A 59 8.83 10.57 -7.22
CA VAL A 59 9.30 9.22 -6.86
C VAL A 59 8.50 8.71 -5.67
N VAL A 60 8.22 7.41 -5.64
CA VAL A 60 7.56 6.77 -4.49
C VAL A 60 8.55 5.84 -3.79
N GLY A 61 8.68 6.03 -2.48
CA GLY A 61 9.34 5.09 -1.59
C GLY A 61 8.32 4.10 -1.05
N VAL A 62 8.74 2.86 -0.85
CA VAL A 62 7.91 1.86 -0.19
C VAL A 62 8.62 1.27 1.02
N ASN A 63 7.84 1.03 2.07
CA ASN A 63 8.32 0.43 3.31
C ASN A 63 7.77 -0.99 3.45
N TYR A 64 8.63 -1.92 3.85
CA TYR A 64 8.21 -3.30 4.07
C TYR A 64 8.75 -3.90 5.35
N TYR A 65 7.86 -4.37 6.20
CA TYR A 65 8.21 -5.15 7.38
C TYR A 65 7.43 -6.46 7.41
N ILE A 66 7.93 -7.46 8.14
CA ILE A 66 7.26 -8.78 8.25
C ILE A 66 5.83 -8.71 8.78
N HIS A 67 5.49 -7.64 9.51
CA HIS A 67 4.15 -7.41 10.07
C HIS A 67 3.19 -6.71 9.10
N ASN A 68 3.62 -6.34 7.90
CA ASN A 68 2.76 -5.68 6.90
C ASN A 68 1.76 -6.62 6.23
N GLN A 69 1.79 -7.91 6.56
CA GLN A 69 0.81 -8.87 6.07
C GLN A 69 0.06 -9.48 7.24
N TRP A 70 -1.27 -9.34 7.26
CA TRP A 70 -2.10 -9.85 8.35
C TRP A 70 -3.50 -10.22 7.89
N THR A 71 -4.25 -10.87 8.77
CA THR A 71 -5.66 -11.20 8.53
C THR A 71 -6.63 -10.29 9.28
N TYR A 72 -7.80 -10.00 8.69
CA TYR A 72 -8.91 -9.25 9.25
C TYR A 72 -10.19 -10.12 9.41
N PRO A 73 -10.94 -10.00 10.52
CA PRO A 73 -10.53 -9.35 11.75
C PRO A 73 -9.34 -10.11 12.37
N GLY A 74 -8.48 -9.38 13.08
CA GLY A 74 -7.31 -9.94 13.71
C GLY A 74 -6.85 -9.10 14.90
N GLU A 75 -6.45 -9.78 15.98
CA GLU A 75 -5.77 -9.18 17.12
C GLU A 75 -4.25 -9.12 16.88
N GLY A 76 -3.45 -8.73 17.89
CA GLY A 76 -1.99 -8.57 17.84
C GLY A 76 -1.13 -9.82 17.54
N GLY A 77 -1.72 -10.86 16.92
CA GLY A 77 -1.05 -12.06 16.43
C GLY A 77 -1.54 -12.52 15.04
N SER A 78 -2.31 -11.71 14.32
CA SER A 78 -2.87 -12.06 13.00
C SER A 78 -1.88 -11.95 11.84
N MET A 79 -0.58 -11.80 12.14
CA MET A 79 0.47 -11.69 11.13
C MET A 79 0.53 -12.94 10.26
N ILE A 80 0.53 -12.75 8.95
CA ILE A 80 0.79 -13.80 7.98
C ILE A 80 2.32 -13.98 7.91
N VAL A 81 2.83 -15.04 8.53
CA VAL A 81 4.26 -15.35 8.54
C VAL A 81 4.75 -15.76 7.14
N PRO A 82 6.05 -15.58 6.82
CA PRO A 82 6.59 -15.94 5.50
C PRO A 82 6.44 -17.43 5.10
N SER A 83 6.26 -18.32 6.07
CA SER A 83 6.01 -19.75 5.82
C SER A 83 4.54 -20.08 5.52
N ASP A 84 3.62 -19.12 5.69
CA ASP A 84 2.22 -19.31 5.37
C ASP A 84 2.03 -19.29 3.83
N PRO A 85 1.31 -20.26 3.24
CA PRO A 85 1.04 -20.30 1.79
C PRO A 85 0.35 -19.05 1.24
N ARG A 86 -0.32 -18.26 2.09
CA ARG A 86 -1.04 -17.04 1.72
C ARG A 86 -0.15 -15.80 1.72
N TYR A 87 1.09 -15.92 2.20
CA TYR A 87 2.05 -14.81 2.21
C TYR A 87 2.38 -14.37 0.78
N ARG A 88 2.25 -13.09 0.49
CA ARG A 88 2.65 -12.53 -0.81
C ARG A 88 4.12 -12.17 -0.79
N HIS A 89 4.86 -12.50 -1.85
CA HIS A 89 6.27 -12.12 -1.91
C HIS A 89 6.41 -10.60 -2.09
N VAL A 90 7.49 -10.04 -1.54
CA VAL A 90 7.81 -8.60 -1.67
C VAL A 90 7.81 -8.14 -3.13
N ARG A 91 8.27 -8.98 -4.06
CA ARG A 91 8.24 -8.67 -5.51
C ARG A 91 6.81 -8.45 -6.04
N ASP A 92 5.84 -9.18 -5.50
CA ASP A 92 4.45 -9.11 -5.95
C ASP A 92 3.75 -7.87 -5.35
N LEU A 93 4.17 -7.45 -4.15
CA LEU A 93 3.74 -6.18 -3.56
C LEU A 93 4.37 -4.98 -4.28
N LEU A 94 5.65 -5.06 -4.65
CA LEU A 94 6.31 -4.04 -5.46
C LEU A 94 5.66 -3.87 -6.84
N GLN A 95 5.29 -4.97 -7.48
CA GLN A 95 4.57 -4.97 -8.75
C GLN A 95 3.23 -4.23 -8.60
N GLU A 96 2.45 -4.55 -7.57
CA GLU A 96 1.18 -3.88 -7.28
C GLU A 96 1.35 -2.38 -7.01
N SER A 97 2.30 -2.00 -6.16
CA SER A 97 2.59 -0.59 -5.90
C SER A 97 2.98 0.13 -7.19
N PHE A 98 3.80 -0.49 -8.05
CA PHE A 98 4.19 0.13 -9.33
C PHE A 98 3.01 0.28 -10.28
N GLU A 99 2.13 -0.71 -10.34
CA GLU A 99 0.90 -0.68 -11.14
C GLU A 99 -0.05 0.42 -10.66
N HIS A 100 -0.17 0.63 -9.35
CA HIS A 100 -0.98 1.71 -8.79
C HIS A 100 -0.36 3.09 -9.05
N TYR A 101 0.89 3.32 -8.62
CA TYR A 101 1.48 4.67 -8.67
C TYR A 101 1.95 5.07 -10.07
N ARG A 102 2.50 4.13 -10.84
CA ARG A 102 3.16 4.38 -12.15
C ARG A 102 4.33 5.38 -12.07
N LYS A 103 4.98 5.45 -10.92
CA LYS A 103 6.19 6.27 -10.64
C LYS A 103 7.39 5.35 -10.37
N PRO A 104 8.64 5.85 -10.51
CA PRO A 104 9.82 5.13 -10.04
C PRO A 104 9.69 4.76 -8.57
N LEU A 105 10.04 3.51 -8.23
CA LEU A 105 10.00 2.98 -6.87
C LEU A 105 11.40 2.77 -6.29
N PHE A 106 11.53 2.91 -4.97
CA PHE A 106 12.67 2.44 -4.19
C PHE A 106 12.23 1.92 -2.82
N ILE A 107 13.02 1.04 -2.21
CA ILE A 107 12.79 0.63 -0.82
C ILE A 107 13.30 1.74 0.09
N ALA A 108 12.39 2.39 0.80
CA ALA A 108 12.73 3.46 1.74
C ALA A 108 13.02 2.91 3.14
N GLU A 109 12.31 1.86 3.56
CA GLU A 109 12.53 1.17 4.84
C GLU A 109 12.31 -0.35 4.70
N THR A 110 13.12 -1.14 5.40
CA THR A 110 12.96 -2.61 5.51
C THR A 110 13.59 -3.18 6.77
#